data_AF-A0A8G0YJB5-F1
#
_entry.id   AF-A0A8G0YJB5-F1
#
_cell.length_a   1.000
_cell.length_b   1.000
_cell.length_c   1.000
_cell.angle_alpha   90.00
_cell.angle_beta   90.00
_cell.angle_gamma   90.00
#
_symmetry.space_group_name_H-M   'P 1'
#
loop_
_entity.id
_entity.type
_entity.pdbx_description
1 polymer ?
#
loop_
_entity_poly.entity_id
_entity_poly.type
_entity_poly.pdbx_seq_one_letter_code
_entity_poly.pdbx_strand_id
1 'polypeptide(L)'
;SPTGTLNRFTMIPPSWQWNMFWFSPKDECDMYETCGPYGYCDINTSPTCNCIKGFRPKYPQQWNLSNGVGGCVRKTQLSCSSDGFVQLKKVKLPATKEVIVD
;
A
#
# COMPACT_ATOMS: atom_id res chain seq x y z
N SER A 1 1.39 10.12 21.73
CA SER A 1 -0.01 10.53 21.49
C SER A 1 -0.91 9.37 21.88
N PRO A 2 -1.99 9.57 22.65
CA PRO A 2 -2.86 8.46 23.09
C PRO A 2 -3.59 7.74 21.94
N THR A 3 -3.56 8.29 20.72
CA THR A 3 -4.23 7.73 19.54
C THR A 3 -3.32 6.95 18.58
N GLY A 4 -2.02 6.82 18.86
CA GLY A 4 -1.06 6.12 17.99
C GLY A 4 -0.69 6.86 16.69
N THR A 5 -1.08 8.13 16.55
CA THR A 5 -0.71 8.97 15.40
C THR A 5 0.60 9.72 15.63
N LEU A 6 1.41 9.79 14.57
CA LEU A 6 2.57 10.68 14.50
C LEU A 6 2.13 12.01 13.91
N ASN A 7 2.40 13.11 14.61
CA ASN A 7 2.00 14.45 14.19
C ASN A 7 3.23 15.36 14.18
N ARG A 8 3.46 16.10 13.09
CA ARG A 8 4.39 17.23 13.07
C ARG A 8 3.62 18.52 13.27
N PHE A 9 3.90 19.20 14.37
CA PHE A 9 3.47 20.57 14.59
C PHE A 9 4.60 21.54 14.25
N THR A 10 4.24 22.67 13.65
CA THR A 10 5.16 23.78 13.37
C THR A 10 4.56 25.04 13.97
N MET A 11 5.39 25.83 14.64
CA MET A 11 4.97 27.11 15.21
C MET A 11 5.09 28.20 14.15
N ILE A 12 3.99 28.88 13.85
CA ILE A 12 3.93 29.86 12.74
C ILE A 12 3.89 31.30 13.29
N PRO A 13 4.91 32.13 13.05
CA PRO A 13 4.86 33.56 13.35
C PRO A 13 3.90 34.33 12.42
N PRO A 14 3.36 35.48 12.85
CA PRO A 14 3.52 36.11 14.17
C PRO A 14 2.51 35.60 15.20
N SER A 15 1.55 34.76 14.81
CA SER A 15 0.53 34.26 15.75
C SER A 15 1.11 33.32 16.80
N TRP A 16 2.31 32.77 16.57
CA TRP A 16 2.99 31.79 17.43
C TRP A 16 2.10 30.59 17.79
N GLN A 17 1.17 30.27 16.89
CA GLN A 17 0.26 29.14 17.07
C GLN A 17 0.90 27.86 16.54
N TRP A 18 0.68 26.77 17.27
CA TRP A 18 1.01 25.42 16.80
C TRP A 18 0.06 25.02 15.68
N ASN A 19 0.58 24.88 14.47
CA ASN A 19 -0.15 24.38 13.34
C ASN A 19 0.28 22.94 13.05
N MET A 20 -0.69 22.04 12.85
CA MET A 20 -0.39 20.67 12.41
C MET A 20 -0.02 20.70 10.93
N PHE A 21 1.26 20.49 10.63
CA PHE A 21 1.77 20.54 9.27
C PHE A 21 1.52 19.23 8.51
N TRP A 22 1.73 18.09 9.16
CA TRP A 22 1.34 16.77 8.65
C TRP A 22 1.16 15.77 9.79
N PHE A 23 0.50 14.66 9.47
CA PHE A 23 0.34 13.53 10.36
C PHE A 23 0.45 12.21 9.59
N SER A 24 0.66 11.12 10.31
CA SER A 24 0.70 9.75 9.79
C SER A 24 0.10 8.79 10.81
N PRO A 25 -0.63 7.74 10.37
CA PRO A 25 -1.07 7.47 8.99
C PRO A 25 -2.10 8.50 8.49
N LYS A 26 -2.13 8.77 7.17
CA LYS A 26 -3.00 9.79 6.58
C LYS A 26 -4.35 9.24 6.13
N ASP A 27 -4.37 8.01 5.65
CA ASP A 27 -5.56 7.32 5.13
C ASP A 27 -5.47 5.81 5.36
N GLU A 28 -6.49 5.07 4.91
CA GLU A 28 -6.58 3.62 5.06
C GLU A 28 -5.44 2.86 4.34
N CYS A 29 -4.81 3.44 3.32
CA CYS A 29 -3.70 2.81 2.61
C CYS A 29 -2.36 2.93 3.35
N ASP A 30 -2.27 3.84 4.32
CA ASP A 30 -1.10 3.92 5.21
C ASP A 30 -1.15 2.87 6.34
N MET A 31 -2.31 2.27 6.59
CA MET A 31 -2.45 1.19 7.56
C MET A 31 -1.71 -0.06 7.07
N TYR A 32 -1.03 -0.71 8.01
CA TYR A 32 -0.20 -1.88 7.71
C TYR A 32 -1.07 -3.03 7.18
N GLU A 33 -0.68 -3.59 6.04
CA GLU A 33 -1.34 -4.75 5.41
C GLU A 33 -2.84 -4.58 5.09
N THR A 34 -3.31 -3.35 4.81
CA THR A 34 -4.67 -3.11 4.28
C THR A 34 -4.97 -3.96 3.03
N CYS A 35 -3.98 -4.07 2.15
CA CYS A 35 -4.03 -4.97 1.00
C CYS A 35 -2.99 -6.08 1.16
N GLY A 36 -3.40 -7.30 0.83
CA GLY A 36 -2.54 -8.47 0.94
C GLY A 36 -1.39 -8.51 -0.08
N PRO A 37 -0.58 -9.58 -0.03
CA PRO A 37 0.61 -9.74 -0.88
C PRO A 37 0.33 -9.53 -2.37
N TYR A 38 1.26 -8.88 -3.07
CA TYR A 38 1.17 -8.54 -4.50
C TYR A 38 -0.04 -7.67 -4.90
N GLY A 39 -0.78 -7.16 -3.93
CA GLY A 39 -1.75 -6.09 -4.09
C GLY A 39 -1.15 -4.74 -3.71
N TYR A 40 -1.71 -3.66 -4.23
CA TYR A 40 -1.42 -2.29 -3.79
C TYR A 40 -2.71 -1.57 -3.44
N CYS A 41 -2.60 -0.61 -2.54
CA CYS A 41 -3.71 0.21 -2.07
C CYS A 41 -3.75 1.53 -2.84
N ASP A 42 -4.91 1.92 -3.37
CA ASP A 42 -5.14 3.20 -4.03
C ASP A 42 -6.51 3.77 -3.63
N ILE A 43 -6.47 4.86 -2.86
CA ILE A 43 -7.66 5.57 -2.35
C ILE A 43 -8.56 6.14 -3.46
N ASN A 44 -8.08 6.20 -4.70
CA ASN A 44 -8.85 6.72 -5.84
C ASN A 44 -9.59 5.62 -6.61
N THR A 45 -9.54 4.38 -6.13
CA THR A 45 -10.12 3.21 -6.79
C THR A 45 -11.15 2.52 -5.91
N SER A 46 -12.09 1.80 -6.52
CA SER A 46 -13.07 0.98 -5.81
C SER A 46 -13.14 -0.39 -6.47
N PRO A 47 -12.73 -1.48 -5.77
CA PRO A 47 -12.21 -1.51 -4.40
C PRO A 47 -10.83 -0.83 -4.26
N THR A 48 -10.48 -0.37 -3.04
CA THR A 48 -9.20 0.30 -2.75
C THR A 48 -7.99 -0.59 -3.04
N CYS A 49 -8.13 -1.90 -2.80
CA CYS A 49 -7.09 -2.87 -3.12
C CYS A 49 -7.13 -3.27 -4.59
N ASN A 50 -5.95 -3.24 -5.22
CA ASN A 50 -5.74 -3.57 -6.63
C ASN A 50 -4.64 -4.62 -6.77
N CYS A 51 -4.79 -5.55 -7.72
CA CYS A 51 -3.70 -6.46 -8.05
C CYS A 51 -2.71 -5.79 -9.01
N ILE A 52 -1.41 -6.03 -8.80
CA ILE A 52 -0.37 -5.66 -9.76
C ILE A 52 -0.68 -6.28 -11.14
N LYS A 53 -0.38 -5.55 -12.22
CA LYS A 53 -0.55 -6.07 -13.58
C LYS A 53 0.15 -7.43 -13.74
N GLY A 54 -0.58 -8.44 -14.21
CA GLY A 54 -0.10 -9.83 -14.32
C GLY A 54 -0.51 -10.71 -13.13
N PHE A 55 -1.16 -10.15 -12.11
CA PHE A 55 -1.72 -10.88 -10.97
C PHE A 55 -3.25 -10.85 -11.00
N ARG A 56 -3.88 -11.80 -10.29
CA ARG A 56 -5.33 -11.90 -10.07
C ARG A 56 -5.62 -12.10 -8.59
N PRO A 57 -6.84 -11.76 -8.11
CA PRO A 57 -7.20 -12.00 -6.72
C PRO A 57 -7.03 -13.47 -6.34
N LYS A 58 -6.42 -13.74 -5.19
CA LYS A 58 -6.28 -15.11 -4.67
C LYS A 58 -7.64 -15.71 -4.32
N TYR A 59 -8.53 -14.91 -3.74
CA TYR A 59 -9.90 -15.27 -3.38
C TYR A 59 -10.90 -14.33 -4.06
N PRO A 60 -11.36 -14.65 -5.29
CA PRO A 60 -12.26 -13.77 -6.06
C PRO A 60 -13.55 -13.41 -5.33
N GLN A 61 -14.12 -14.34 -4.55
CA GLN A 61 -15.35 -14.08 -3.79
C GLN A 61 -15.15 -13.02 -2.70
N GLN A 62 -14.03 -13.06 -1.96
CA GLN A 62 -13.69 -12.04 -0.96
C GLN A 62 -13.39 -10.70 -1.64
N TRP A 63 -12.68 -10.74 -2.76
CA TRP A 63 -12.34 -9.54 -3.54
C TRP A 63 -13.59 -8.80 -4.05
N ASN A 64 -14.59 -9.55 -4.51
CA ASN A 64 -15.89 -8.98 -4.94
C ASN A 64 -16.66 -8.32 -3.79
N LEU A 65 -16.34 -8.66 -2.54
CA LEU A 65 -16.86 -8.03 -1.33
C LEU A 65 -15.93 -6.92 -0.82
N SER A 66 -15.02 -6.43 -1.67
CA SER A 66 -13.98 -5.43 -1.33
C SER A 66 -13.01 -5.87 -0.23
N ASN A 67 -12.91 -7.17 0.05
CA ASN A 67 -11.92 -7.72 0.97
C ASN A 67 -10.66 -8.15 0.21
N GLY A 68 -9.64 -7.28 0.25
CA GLY A 68 -8.35 -7.48 -0.41
C GLY A 68 -7.25 -8.11 0.46
N VAL A 69 -7.55 -8.51 1.70
CA VAL A 69 -6.54 -9.00 2.67
C VAL A 69 -5.85 -10.27 2.19
N GLY A 70 -6.56 -11.13 1.44
CA GLY A 70 -6.00 -12.35 0.86
C GLY A 70 -4.97 -12.12 -0.26
N GLY A 71 -4.86 -10.90 -0.77
CA GLY A 71 -3.89 -10.51 -1.78
C GLY A 71 -4.13 -11.15 -3.16
N CYS A 72 -3.05 -11.17 -3.94
CA CYS A 72 -3.07 -11.56 -5.34
C CYS A 72 -2.05 -12.67 -5.62
N VAL A 73 -2.31 -13.44 -6.69
CA VAL A 73 -1.43 -14.48 -7.20
C VAL A 73 -1.12 -14.24 -8.67
N ARG A 74 0.06 -14.67 -9.14
CA ARG A 74 0.42 -14.55 -10.56
C ARG A 74 -0.59 -15.26 -11.44
N LYS A 75 -0.94 -14.66 -12.58
CA LYS A 75 -1.77 -15.31 -13.61
C LYS A 75 -1.02 -16.41 -14.36
N THR A 76 0.31 -16.28 -14.46
CA THR A 76 1.19 -17.18 -15.22
C THR A 76 2.39 -17.56 -14.37
N GLN A 77 2.78 -18.83 -14.41
CA GLN A 77 3.99 -19.34 -13.76
C GLN A 77 5.24 -18.65 -14.34
N LEU A 78 6.24 -18.40 -13.50
CA LEU A 78 7.54 -17.90 -13.93
C LEU A 78 8.34 -18.99 -14.64
N SER A 79 9.18 -18.57 -15.59
CA SER A 79 10.04 -19.44 -16.41
C SER A 79 11.53 -19.23 -16.16
N CYS A 80 11.89 -18.24 -15.33
CA CYS A 80 13.22 -17.70 -15.10
C CYS A 80 13.85 -17.06 -16.35
N SER A 81 13.98 -17.80 -17.46
CA SER A 81 14.75 -17.39 -18.64
C SER A 81 14.05 -16.33 -19.50
N SER A 82 12.72 -16.37 -19.59
CA SER A 82 11.92 -15.43 -20.42
C SER A 82 11.09 -14.44 -19.61
N ASP A 83 11.36 -14.38 -18.30
CA ASP A 83 10.60 -13.50 -17.43
C ASP A 83 10.98 -12.04 -17.66
N GLY A 84 10.06 -11.15 -17.32
CA GLY A 84 10.24 -9.71 -17.43
C GLY A 84 9.64 -8.97 -16.26
N PHE A 85 9.86 -7.66 -16.23
CA PHE A 85 9.42 -6.80 -15.14
C PHE A 85 8.37 -5.79 -15.62
N VAL A 86 7.41 -5.53 -14.75
CA VAL A 86 6.46 -4.42 -14.92
C VAL A 86 6.92 -3.26 -14.03
N GLN A 87 7.17 -2.10 -14.64
CA GLN A 87 7.49 -0.90 -13.89
C GLN A 87 6.23 -0.35 -13.23
N LEU A 88 6.23 -0.26 -11.89
CA LEU A 88 5.23 0.44 -11.12
C LEU A 88 5.69 1.88 -10.85
N LYS A 89 4.76 2.84 -10.92
CA LYS A 89 5.03 4.26 -10.75
C LYS A 89 4.23 4.80 -9.57
N LYS A 90 4.79 5.79 -8.85
CA LYS A 90 4.13 6.46 -7.70
C LYS A 90 3.68 5.48 -6.61
N VAL A 91 4.46 4.44 -6.36
CA VAL A 91 4.20 3.45 -5.32
C VAL A 91 5.12 3.67 -4.12
N LYS A 92 4.60 3.42 -2.92
CA LYS A 92 5.42 3.19 -1.72
C LYS A 92 6.14 1.85 -1.88
N LEU A 93 7.43 1.81 -1.55
CA LEU A 93 8.19 0.56 -1.60
C LEU A 93 7.59 -0.48 -0.63
N PRO A 94 7.59 -1.78 -0.99
CA PRO A 94 7.11 -2.84 -0.11
C PRO A 94 7.99 -2.97 1.13
N ALA A 95 7.49 -3.68 2.14
CA ALA A 95 8.25 -3.97 3.35
C ALA A 95 9.58 -4.68 3.04
N THR A 96 10.66 -4.30 3.72
CA THR A 96 12.02 -4.75 3.39
C THR A 96 12.51 -5.95 4.19
N LYS A 97 11.70 -6.49 5.11
CA LYS A 97 12.10 -7.60 6.00
C LYS A 97 12.47 -8.90 5.25
N GLU A 98 11.86 -9.15 4.09
CA GLU A 98 12.11 -10.35 3.28
C GLU A 98 12.85 -10.02 1.98
N VAL A 99 13.66 -8.95 1.97
CA VAL A 99 14.50 -8.63 0.82
C VAL A 99 15.75 -9.50 0.90
N ILE A 100 15.75 -10.59 0.14
CA ILE A 100 16.97 -11.34 -0.15
C ILE A 100 17.73 -10.54 -1.21
N VAL A 101 18.84 -9.92 -0.78
CA VAL A 101 19.83 -9.36 -1.70
C VAL A 101 20.89 -10.44 -1.87
N ASP A 102 20.98 -11.01 -3.06
CA ASP A 102 22.16 -11.78 -3.50
C ASP A 102 23.22 -10.81 -4.02
#